data_AF-A0A833G440-F1
#
_entry.id   AF-A0A833G440-F1
#
_cell.length_a   1.000
_cell.length_b   1.000
_cell.length_c   1.000
_cell.angle_alpha   90.00
_cell.angle_beta   90.00
_cell.angle_gamma   90.00
#
_symmetry.space_group_name_H-M   'P 1'
#
loop_
_entity.id
_entity.type
_entity.pdbx_description
1 polymer ?
#
loop_
_entity_poly.entity_id
_entity_poly.type
_entity_poly.pdbx_seq_one_letter_code
_entity_poly.pdbx_strand_id
1 'polypeptide(L)'
;MAKARRKVGQPVEKALRRTIVRRLKAGDAVATVARELGLVWATVNRIRGEENIPARKTGINSSVTPPEAEARILARLKDPNRPGEARIAAEEGVSRAVVMRIRQEAGIPPREKDAGPKLDASAETRAKIGLADENARLRAEIKRLHRAELDDAAIREILGG
;
A
#
# COMPACT_ATOMS: atom_id res chain seq x y z
N MET A 1 14.43 -26.41 -18.78
CA MET A 1 14.54 -25.63 -17.52
C MET A 1 13.37 -25.98 -16.61
N ALA A 2 13.61 -26.75 -15.55
CA ALA A 2 12.56 -27.19 -14.63
C ALA A 2 12.17 -26.05 -13.66
N LYS A 3 10.91 -25.60 -13.72
CA LYS A 3 10.35 -24.67 -12.73
C LYS A 3 10.28 -25.36 -11.37
N ALA A 4 11.02 -24.82 -10.39
CA ALA A 4 10.93 -25.22 -9.00
C ALA A 4 9.48 -25.09 -8.52
N ARG A 5 8.82 -26.23 -8.25
CA ARG A 5 7.50 -26.28 -7.62
C ARG A 5 7.63 -25.65 -6.24
N ARG A 6 6.94 -24.52 -6.01
CA ARG A 6 6.84 -23.88 -4.68
C ARG A 6 6.38 -24.95 -3.69
N LYS A 7 7.15 -25.16 -2.61
CA LYS A 7 6.73 -26.02 -1.49
C LYS A 7 5.37 -25.51 -1.00
N VAL A 8 4.33 -26.28 -1.29
CA VAL A 8 2.98 -26.05 -0.76
C VAL A 8 3.14 -26.04 0.76
N GLY A 9 2.79 -24.92 1.40
CA GLY A 9 2.96 -24.74 2.84
C GLY A 9 2.30 -25.90 3.57
N GLN A 10 3.04 -26.52 4.51
CA GLN A 10 2.51 -27.64 5.28
C GLN A 10 1.20 -27.23 5.95
N PRO A 11 0.18 -28.11 5.95
CA PRO A 11 -1.07 -27.83 6.63
C PRO A 11 -0.78 -27.60 8.11
N VAL A 12 -1.26 -26.46 8.63
CA VAL A 12 -1.16 -26.13 10.05
C VAL A 12 -1.88 -27.23 10.82
N GLU A 13 -1.21 -27.78 11.83
CA GLU A 13 -1.77 -28.84 12.66
C GLU A 13 -3.12 -28.41 13.25
N LYS A 14 -4.09 -29.34 13.27
CA LYS A 14 -5.48 -29.05 13.66
C LYS A 14 -5.58 -28.49 15.08
N ALA A 15 -4.69 -28.92 15.98
CA ALA A 15 -4.58 -28.39 17.35
C ALA A 15 -4.10 -26.94 17.35
N LEU A 16 -3.08 -26.62 16.57
CA LEU A 16 -2.54 -25.26 16.44
C LEU A 16 -3.57 -24.30 15.82
N ARG A 17 -4.33 -24.77 14.82
CA ARG A 17 -5.44 -24.02 14.22
C ARG A 17 -6.50 -23.63 15.26
N ARG A 18 -6.90 -24.56 16.15
CA ARG A 18 -7.85 -24.29 17.24
C ARG A 18 -7.33 -23.23 18.21
N THR A 19 -6.04 -23.29 18.55
CA THR A 19 -5.40 -22.30 19.43
C THR A 19 -5.41 -20.90 18.80
N ILE A 20 -5.09 -20.80 17.52
CA ILE A 20 -5.14 -19.54 16.77
C ILE A 20 -6.56 -18.95 16.79
N VAL A 21 -7.58 -19.75 16.44
CA VAL A 21 -8.98 -19.31 16.41
C VAL A 21 -9.45 -18.83 17.77
N ARG A 22 -9.13 -19.58 18.84
CA ARG A 22 -9.49 -19.20 20.21
C ARG A 22 -8.92 -17.83 20.59
N ARG A 23 -7.64 -17.59 20.30
CA ARG A 23 -6.97 -16.32 20.61
C ARG A 23 -7.49 -15.14 19.80
N LEU A 24 -7.73 -15.36 18.51
CA LEU A 24 -8.33 -14.33 17.65
C LEU A 24 -9.76 -13.98 18.07
N LYS A 25 -10.57 -14.97 18.49
CA LYS A 25 -11.91 -14.72 19.06
C LYS A 25 -11.86 -14.01 20.42
N ALA A 26 -10.80 -14.23 21.19
CA ALA A 26 -10.54 -13.49 22.43
C ALA A 26 -10.10 -12.03 22.19
N GLY A 27 -9.86 -11.63 20.94
CA GLY A 27 -9.49 -10.26 20.57
C GLY A 27 -7.99 -10.01 20.44
N ASP A 28 -7.15 -11.05 20.54
CA ASP A 28 -5.71 -10.92 20.34
C ASP A 28 -5.41 -10.42 18.91
N ALA A 29 -4.42 -9.54 18.79
CA ALA A 29 -4.00 -9.06 17.48
C ALA A 29 -3.31 -10.18 16.68
N VAL A 30 -3.61 -10.27 15.38
CA VAL A 30 -3.01 -11.27 14.46
C VAL A 30 -1.48 -11.27 14.55
N ALA A 31 -0.85 -10.10 14.66
CA ALA A 31 0.60 -9.97 14.79
C ALA A 31 1.13 -10.56 16.10
N THR A 32 0.43 -10.35 17.22
CA THR A 32 0.77 -10.92 18.52
C THR A 32 0.69 -12.44 18.49
N VAL A 33 -0.42 -12.98 17.99
CA VAL A 33 -0.63 -14.43 17.85
C VAL A 33 0.42 -15.07 16.95
N ALA A 34 0.76 -14.41 15.82
CA ALA A 34 1.79 -14.88 14.90
C ALA A 34 3.18 -14.94 15.57
N ARG A 35 3.56 -13.88 16.29
CA ARG A 35 4.84 -13.80 16.99
C ARG A 35 4.96 -14.87 18.08
N GLU A 36 3.95 -15.02 18.91
CA GLU A 36 3.99 -15.95 20.05
C GLU A 36 3.95 -17.42 19.64
N LEU A 37 3.27 -17.73 18.52
CA LEU A 37 3.21 -19.09 18.00
C LEU A 37 4.32 -19.40 16.97
N GLY A 38 5.24 -18.46 16.72
CA GLY A 38 6.32 -18.63 15.74
C GLY A 38 5.82 -18.79 14.30
N LEU A 39 4.66 -18.23 13.98
CA LEU A 39 4.02 -18.36 12.67
C LEU A 39 4.20 -17.11 11.82
N VAL A 40 4.19 -17.30 10.50
CA VAL A 40 4.13 -16.20 9.55
C VAL A 40 2.77 -15.52 9.65
N TRP A 41 2.77 -14.18 9.70
CA TRP A 41 1.55 -13.37 9.77
C TRP A 41 0.49 -13.76 8.73
N ALA A 42 0.91 -14.04 7.49
CA ALA A 42 0.04 -14.46 6.40
C ALA A 42 -0.74 -15.75 6.71
N THR A 43 -0.13 -16.70 7.44
CA THR A 43 -0.78 -17.97 7.84
C THR A 43 -1.91 -17.71 8.83
N VAL A 44 -1.64 -16.89 9.86
CA VAL A 44 -2.64 -16.53 10.87
C VAL A 44 -3.76 -15.69 10.25
N ASN A 45 -3.41 -14.74 9.37
CA ASN A 45 -4.37 -13.90 8.66
C ASN A 45 -5.27 -14.69 7.70
N ARG A 46 -4.73 -15.73 7.04
CA ARG A 46 -5.51 -16.66 6.23
C ARG A 46 -6.51 -17.45 7.08
N ILE A 47 -6.07 -18.02 8.20
CA ILE A 47 -6.96 -18.75 9.13
C ILE A 47 -8.07 -17.82 9.65
N ARG A 48 -7.74 -16.57 10.00
CA ARG A 48 -8.73 -15.56 10.38
C ARG A 48 -9.81 -15.38 9.31
N GLY A 49 -9.40 -15.29 8.04
CA GLY A 49 -10.31 -15.16 6.89
C GLY A 49 -11.17 -16.41 6.67
N GLU A 50 -10.57 -17.59 6.72
CA GLU A 50 -11.29 -18.88 6.61
C GLU A 50 -12.37 -19.04 7.69
N GLU A 51 -12.14 -18.48 8.88
CA GLU A 51 -13.03 -18.57 10.04
C GLU A 51 -13.98 -17.37 10.18
N ASN A 52 -13.99 -16.47 9.19
CA ASN A 52 -14.80 -15.25 9.18
C ASN A 52 -14.66 -14.38 10.44
N ILE A 53 -13.47 -14.38 11.06
CA ILE A 53 -13.23 -13.54 12.24
C ILE A 53 -12.95 -12.12 11.74
N PRO A 54 -13.73 -11.11 12.16
CA PRO A 54 -13.54 -9.74 11.70
C PRO A 54 -12.14 -9.27 12.10
N ALA A 55 -11.51 -8.49 11.21
CA ALA A 55 -10.28 -7.80 11.57
C ALA A 55 -10.58 -6.93 12.79
N ARG A 56 -9.73 -7.01 13.82
CA ARG A 56 -9.75 -6.02 14.90
C ARG A 56 -9.65 -4.67 14.21
N LYS A 57 -10.66 -3.82 14.37
CA LYS A 57 -10.56 -2.42 13.99
C LYS A 57 -9.41 -1.89 14.85
N THR A 58 -8.23 -1.77 14.25
CA THR A 58 -7.21 -0.89 14.78
C THR A 58 -7.85 0.47 14.77
N GLY A 59 -8.47 0.83 15.89
CA GLY A 59 -8.62 2.24 16.20
C GLY A 59 -7.23 2.80 16.01
N ILE A 60 -7.05 3.65 15.00
CA ILE A 60 -6.00 4.66 15.07
C ILE A 60 -6.13 5.16 16.49
N ASN A 61 -5.10 4.98 17.32
CA ASN A 61 -5.14 5.46 18.69
C ASN A 61 -5.48 6.94 18.59
N SER A 62 -6.77 7.26 18.74
CA SER A 62 -7.24 8.61 18.88
C SER A 62 -6.76 8.92 20.27
N SER A 63 -5.49 9.35 20.37
CA SER A 63 -5.02 10.11 21.49
C SER A 63 -6.07 11.20 21.62
N VAL A 64 -6.96 11.02 22.59
CA VAL A 64 -8.04 11.97 22.87
C VAL A 64 -7.31 13.27 23.09
N THR A 65 -7.41 14.16 22.11
CA THR A 65 -6.70 15.42 22.16
C THR A 65 -7.43 16.21 23.24
N PRO A 66 -6.77 16.64 24.32
CA PRO A 66 -7.42 17.43 25.34
C PRO A 66 -8.09 18.65 24.66
N PRO A 67 -9.33 19.04 25.03
CA PRO A 67 -10.02 20.16 24.41
C PRO A 67 -9.19 21.46 24.42
N GLU A 68 -8.37 21.65 25.45
CA GLU A 68 -7.43 22.77 25.55
C GLU A 68 -6.32 22.73 24.49
N ALA A 69 -5.78 21.54 24.19
CA ALA A 69 -4.79 21.37 23.13
C ALA A 69 -5.42 21.60 21.76
N GLU A 70 -6.64 21.14 21.54
CA GLU A 70 -7.39 21.40 20.32
C GLU A 70 -7.62 22.90 20.10
N ALA A 71 -7.98 23.65 21.14
CA ALA A 71 -8.14 25.10 21.08
C ALA A 71 -6.82 25.81 20.72
N ARG A 72 -5.68 25.40 21.32
CA ARG A 72 -4.35 25.96 20.98
C ARG A 72 -3.92 25.63 19.56
N ILE A 73 -4.13 24.39 19.11
CA ILE A 73 -3.87 23.96 17.73
C ILE A 73 -4.71 24.81 16.76
N LEU A 74 -6.00 25.00 17.05
CA LEU A 74 -6.89 25.76 16.19
C LEU A 74 -6.50 27.24 16.12
N ALA A 75 -6.12 27.85 17.25
CA ALA A 75 -5.64 29.23 17.29
C ALA A 75 -4.39 29.40 16.41
N ARG A 76 -3.43 28.48 16.51
CA ARG A 76 -2.23 28.48 15.67
C ARG A 76 -2.54 28.20 14.20
N LEU A 77 -3.52 27.36 13.89
CA LEU A 77 -3.92 27.09 12.51
C LEU A 77 -4.62 28.28 11.83
N LYS A 78 -5.24 29.18 12.60
CA LYS A 78 -5.88 30.40 12.08
C LYS A 78 -4.88 31.54 11.83
N ASP A 79 -3.66 31.45 12.36
CA ASP A 79 -2.62 32.45 12.14
C ASP A 79 -2.17 32.45 10.66
N PRO A 80 -2.19 33.60 9.95
CA PRO A 80 -1.69 33.70 8.58
C PRO A 80 -0.20 33.34 8.46
N ASN A 81 0.59 33.53 9.53
CA ASN A 81 2.01 33.21 9.61
C ASN A 81 2.28 31.87 10.31
N ARG A 82 1.27 31.00 10.39
CA ARG A 82 1.37 29.75 11.15
C ARG A 82 2.57 28.87 10.79
N PRO A 83 3.16 28.20 11.79
CA PRO A 83 4.12 27.13 11.54
C PRO A 83 3.48 25.96 10.78
N GLY A 84 4.31 25.10 10.16
CA GLY A 84 3.80 23.91 9.47
C GLY A 84 3.15 22.92 10.45
N GLU A 85 2.23 22.08 9.97
CA GLU A 85 1.43 21.20 10.85
C GLU A 85 2.31 20.21 11.61
N ALA A 86 3.45 19.80 11.04
CA ALA A 86 4.42 18.94 11.73
C ALA A 86 5.05 19.62 12.96
N ARG A 87 5.29 20.93 12.87
CA ARG A 87 5.85 21.71 13.98
C ARG A 87 4.80 21.97 15.05
N ILE A 88 3.57 22.30 14.67
CA ILE A 88 2.43 22.41 15.60
C ILE A 88 2.24 21.09 16.35
N ALA A 89 2.29 19.97 15.64
CA ALA A 89 2.17 18.63 16.23
C ALA A 89 3.27 18.35 17.27
N ALA A 90 4.53 18.68 16.93
CA ALA A 90 5.65 18.50 17.84
C ALA A 90 5.54 19.39 19.10
N GLU A 91 5.14 20.65 18.94
CA GLU A 91 5.01 21.60 20.05
C GLU A 91 3.83 21.27 20.98
N GLU A 92 2.73 20.73 20.44
CA GLU A 92 1.55 20.35 21.23
C GLU A 92 1.57 18.89 21.70
N GLY A 93 2.62 18.13 21.36
CA GLY A 93 2.77 16.73 21.77
C GLY A 93 1.73 15.78 21.14
N VAL A 94 1.21 16.11 19.96
CA VAL A 94 0.20 15.32 19.25
C VAL A 94 0.74 14.78 17.93
N SER A 95 0.04 13.81 17.33
CA SER A 95 0.39 13.34 15.99
C SER A 95 0.07 14.38 14.92
N ARG A 96 0.85 14.42 13.83
CA ARG A 96 0.55 15.25 12.65
C ARG A 96 -0.87 14.99 12.10
N ALA A 97 -1.33 13.73 12.17
CA ALA A 97 -2.68 13.35 11.72
C ALA A 97 -3.79 14.04 12.53
N VAL A 98 -3.59 14.24 13.84
CA VAL A 98 -4.52 14.99 14.70
C VAL A 98 -4.62 16.45 14.26
N VAL A 99 -3.49 17.11 14.03
CA VAL A 99 -3.47 18.52 13.56
C VAL A 99 -4.14 18.64 12.19
N MET A 100 -3.88 17.71 11.27
CA MET A 100 -4.52 17.69 9.95
C MET A 100 -6.04 17.47 10.04
N ARG A 101 -6.51 16.62 10.94
CA ARG A 101 -7.94 16.40 11.20
C ARG A 101 -8.59 17.68 11.71
N ILE A 102 -8.03 18.31 12.76
CA ILE A 102 -8.55 19.57 13.32
C ILE A 102 -8.60 20.66 12.23
N ARG A 103 -7.57 20.76 11.40
CA ARG A 103 -7.53 21.69 10.26
C ARG A 103 -8.69 21.44 9.28
N GLN A 104 -8.94 20.18 8.91
CA GLN A 104 -10.02 19.78 8.00
C GLN A 104 -11.40 20.07 8.59
N GLU A 105 -11.62 19.71 9.85
CA GLU A 105 -12.87 19.95 10.58
C GLU A 105 -13.15 21.46 10.73
N ALA A 106 -12.11 22.27 10.90
CA ALA A 106 -12.21 23.73 10.94
C ALA A 106 -12.32 24.41 9.56
N GLY A 107 -12.28 23.65 8.46
CA GLY A 107 -12.35 24.20 7.10
C GLY A 107 -11.15 25.05 6.70
N ILE A 108 -10.02 24.93 7.40
CA ILE A 108 -8.83 25.75 7.16
C ILE A 108 -8.05 25.15 5.97
N PRO A 109 -7.77 25.91 4.89
CA PRO A 109 -7.04 25.38 3.74
C PRO A 109 -5.61 24.96 4.12
N PRO A 110 -4.98 23.98 3.42
CA PRO A 110 -3.55 23.69 3.60
C PRO A 110 -2.72 24.95 3.33
N ARG A 111 -1.51 25.05 3.91
CA ARG A 111 -0.60 26.15 3.49
C ARG A 111 -0.27 25.96 2.00
N GLU A 112 -0.12 27.05 1.27
CA GLU A 112 0.27 27.00 -0.16
C GLU A 112 1.56 26.21 -0.38
N LYS A 113 2.52 26.29 0.56
CA LYS A 113 3.78 25.53 0.52
C LYS A 113 3.60 24.03 0.76
N ASP A 114 2.52 23.62 1.42
CA ASP A 114 2.17 22.23 1.72
C ASP A 114 1.16 21.65 0.72
N ALA A 115 0.49 22.51 -0.04
CA ALA A 115 -0.19 22.15 -1.27
C ALA A 115 0.89 21.82 -2.32
N GLY A 116 1.49 20.64 -2.20
CA GLY A 116 2.34 20.08 -3.24
C GLY A 116 1.64 20.20 -4.60
N PRO A 117 2.39 20.24 -5.71
CA PRO A 117 1.79 20.35 -7.04
C PRO A 117 0.68 19.31 -7.14
N LYS A 118 -0.53 19.76 -7.44
CA LYS A 118 -1.62 18.87 -7.82
C LYS A 118 -1.19 18.25 -9.14
N LEU A 119 -0.38 17.20 -9.07
CA LEU A 119 -0.17 16.32 -10.19
C LEU A 119 -1.57 15.83 -10.52
N ASP A 120 -2.08 16.26 -11.67
CA ASP A 120 -3.23 15.64 -12.29
C ASP A 120 -2.83 14.19 -12.57
N ALA A 121 -2.97 13.35 -11.55
CA ALA A 121 -2.58 11.95 -11.59
C ALA A 121 -3.27 11.25 -12.77
N SER A 122 -4.40 11.79 -13.24
CA SER A 122 -5.11 11.34 -14.43
C SER A 122 -4.33 11.58 -15.74
N ALA A 123 -3.67 12.73 -15.90
CA ALA A 123 -2.93 13.05 -17.14
C ALA A 123 -1.62 12.26 -17.23
N GLU A 124 -0.87 12.19 -16.13
CA GLU A 124 0.38 11.45 -16.08
C GLU A 124 0.17 9.93 -16.20
N THR A 125 -0.92 9.41 -15.61
CA THR A 125 -1.29 8.00 -15.75
C THR A 125 -1.76 7.67 -17.16
N ARG A 126 -2.55 8.55 -17.81
CA ARG A 126 -2.94 8.37 -19.23
C ARG A 126 -1.73 8.38 -20.16
N ALA A 127 -0.76 9.27 -19.94
CA ALA A 127 0.47 9.32 -20.72
C ALA A 127 1.30 8.03 -20.54
N LYS A 128 1.43 7.52 -19.31
CA LYS A 128 2.13 6.26 -19.03
C LYS A 128 1.45 5.04 -19.67
N ILE A 129 0.11 5.02 -19.70
CA ILE A 129 -0.65 3.95 -20.38
C ILE A 129 -0.43 4.01 -21.90
N GLY A 130 -0.53 5.19 -22.52
CA GLY A 130 -0.27 5.34 -23.96
C GLY A 130 1.15 4.92 -24.36
N LEU A 131 2.16 5.27 -23.55
CA LEU A 131 3.55 4.82 -23.74
C LEU A 131 3.71 3.30 -23.60
N ALA A 132 2.93 2.65 -22.74
CA ALA A 132 2.98 1.20 -22.57
C ALA A 132 2.40 0.47 -23.81
N ASP A 133 1.29 0.98 -24.36
CA ASP A 133 0.65 0.43 -25.55
C ASP A 133 1.53 0.59 -26.80
N GLU A 134 2.17 1.76 -26.96
CA GLU A 134 3.11 2.02 -28.06
C GLU A 134 4.35 1.11 -27.98
N ASN A 135 4.91 0.93 -26.78
CA ASN A 135 6.02 0.00 -26.57
C ASN A 135 5.64 -1.46 -26.86
N ALA A 136 4.42 -1.88 -26.52
CA ALA A 136 3.93 -3.21 -26.85
C ALA A 136 3.83 -3.40 -28.38
N ARG A 137 3.32 -2.39 -29.10
CA ARG A 137 3.23 -2.39 -30.56
C ARG A 137 4.61 -2.46 -31.22
N LEU A 138 5.56 -1.63 -30.79
CA LEU A 138 6.93 -1.63 -31.32
C LEU A 138 7.63 -2.97 -31.10
N ARG A 139 7.47 -3.58 -29.91
CA ARG A 139 8.03 -4.91 -29.62
C ARG A 139 7.43 -6.00 -30.51
N ALA A 140 6.13 -5.93 -30.79
CA ALA A 140 5.47 -6.87 -31.71
C ALA A 140 6.01 -6.73 -33.14
N GLU A 141 6.21 -5.49 -33.60
CA GLU A 141 6.74 -5.22 -34.95
C GLU A 141 8.19 -5.66 -35.10
N ILE A 142 9.05 -5.38 -34.11
CA ILE A 142 10.44 -5.87 -34.09
C ILE A 142 10.46 -7.40 -34.19
N LYS A 143 9.58 -8.09 -33.46
CA LYS A 143 9.49 -9.55 -33.50
C LYS A 143 9.03 -10.07 -34.87
N ARG A 144 8.13 -9.36 -35.54
CA ARG A 144 7.65 -9.70 -36.90
C ARG A 144 8.77 -9.57 -37.92
N LEU A 145 9.49 -8.45 -37.89
CA LEU A 145 10.62 -8.19 -38.80
C LEU A 145 11.74 -9.21 -38.61
N HIS A 146 12.11 -9.50 -37.36
CA HIS A 146 13.17 -10.47 -37.08
C HIS A 146 12.79 -11.90 -37.54
N ARG A 147 11.51 -12.27 -37.49
CA ARG A 147 11.06 -13.56 -38.02
C ARG A 147 11.15 -13.60 -39.55
N ALA A 148 10.75 -12.53 -40.23
CA ALA A 148 10.86 -12.44 -41.68
C ALA A 148 12.33 -12.50 -42.15
N GLU A 149 13.26 -11.85 -41.43
CA GLU A 149 14.70 -11.94 -41.72
C GLU A 149 15.25 -13.37 -41.57
N LEU A 150 14.80 -14.11 -40.54
CA LEU A 150 15.20 -15.50 -40.35
C LEU A 150 14.64 -16.43 -41.43
N ASP A 151 13.38 -16.21 -41.83
CA ASP A 151 12.73 -16.97 -42.90
C ASP A 151 13.42 -16.69 -44.25
N ASP A 152 13.76 -15.42 -44.55
CA ASP A 152 14.53 -15.03 -45.75
C ASP A 152 15.96 -15.60 -45.76
N ALA A 153 16.62 -15.63 -44.59
CA ALA A 153 17.94 -16.24 -44.44
C ALA A 153 17.89 -17.75 -44.72
N ALA A 154 16.87 -18.45 -44.19
CA ALA A 154 16.66 -19.87 -44.45
C ALA A 154 16.35 -20.16 -45.93
N ILE A 155 15.58 -19.29 -46.59
CA ILE A 155 15.31 -19.40 -48.03
C ILE A 155 16.60 -19.24 -48.85
N ARG A 156 17.48 -18.30 -48.49
CA ARG A 156 18.78 -18.12 -49.16
C ARG A 156 19.71 -19.33 -48.97
N GLU A 157 19.68 -19.96 -47.81
CA GLU A 157 20.45 -21.18 -47.54
C GLU A 157 19.96 -22.36 -48.40
N ILE A 158 18.65 -22.48 -48.61
CA ILE A 158 18.04 -23.51 -49.46
C ILE A 158 18.33 -23.27 -50.96
N LEU A 159 18.37 -22.01 -51.41
CA LEU A 159 18.53 -21.65 -52.83
C LEU A 159 19.99 -21.38 -53.24
N GLY A 160 20.92 -21.29 -52.29
CA GLY A 160 22.32 -20.92 -52.52
C GLY A 160 23.37 -21.92 -52.03
N GLY A 161 22.95 -23.14 -51.68
CA GLY A 161 23.82 -24.30 -51.44
C GLY A 161 23.86 -25.22 -52.65
#